data_AF-A0A7X3RDF7-F1
#
_entry.id   AF-A0A7X3RDF7-F1
#
_cell.length_a   1.000
_cell.length_b   1.000
_cell.length_c   1.000
_cell.angle_alpha   90.00
_cell.angle_beta   90.00
_cell.angle_gamma   90.00
#
_symmetry.space_group_name_H-M   'P 1'
#
loop_
_entity.id
_entity.type
_entity.pdbx_description
1 polymer ?
#
loop_
_entity_poly.entity_id
_entity_poly.type
_entity_poly.pdbx_seq_one_letter_code
_entity_poly.pdbx_strand_id
1 'polypeptide(L)'
;MKVEQLHGPKVKSFQVLELEYLLQEDSPEIFSTFGLQKGGQVIVTHAPARLDIMGGVADYCGANVFEMTLDRTAIAACQARADRNLCAITLRAGSQFKPNFHLSLDNFYTDGTLKTYTQMRKHFNQEPSTAWASYILGAFYALLKEEKIDQLPHGATIIIKSDIPIGGGIASSAAVEVATLMALNQLYNLELGALEIAHLAQIVENRVAGAPCGIMDQVTAAVGTSTKILSILCQPDKILESVSCPSNVCFIGIYTRVRRSTSSTAYIDTRIGAFMGLTILKNAFESNTDGCNETHNISEALADNYLCNISVHEFR
;
A
#
# COMPACT_ATOMS: atom_id res chain seq x y z
N MET A 1 -26.99 3.76 12.36
CA MET A 1 -25.83 2.95 11.93
C MET A 1 -24.85 2.88 13.10
N LYS A 2 -24.23 1.73 13.39
CA LYS A 2 -23.11 1.67 14.35
C LYS A 2 -21.82 1.87 13.56
N VAL A 3 -21.17 3.01 13.78
CA VAL A 3 -19.82 3.28 13.24
C VAL A 3 -18.83 2.90 14.32
N GLU A 4 -17.96 1.95 13.99
CA GLU A 4 -16.87 1.55 14.88
C GLU A 4 -15.56 1.98 14.25
N GLN A 5 -14.91 2.97 14.86
CA GLN A 5 -13.55 3.35 14.50
C GLN A 5 -12.60 2.42 15.26
N LEU A 6 -11.90 1.56 14.52
CA LEU A 6 -11.10 0.51 15.15
C LEU A 6 -9.65 0.92 15.35
N HIS A 7 -9.07 1.70 14.43
CA HIS A 7 -7.66 2.10 14.48
C HIS A 7 -7.52 3.59 14.16
N GLY A 8 -6.70 4.29 14.96
CA GLY A 8 -6.47 5.72 14.81
C GLY A 8 -6.08 6.49 16.07
N PRO A 9 -5.64 7.76 15.95
CA PRO A 9 -5.47 8.63 17.10
C PRO A 9 -6.81 8.79 17.83
N LYS A 10 -6.76 8.88 19.18
CA LYS A 10 -7.95 9.06 20.03
C LYS A 10 -8.78 10.31 19.65
N VAL A 11 -8.13 11.30 19.04
CA VAL A 11 -8.78 12.48 18.47
C VAL A 11 -9.09 12.21 17.01
N LYS A 12 -10.38 12.21 16.65
CA LYS A 12 -10.83 12.02 15.27
C LYS A 12 -10.37 13.18 14.40
N SER A 13 -9.81 12.87 13.23
CA SER A 13 -9.52 13.89 12.23
C SER A 13 -10.82 14.46 11.66
N PHE A 14 -10.77 15.68 11.14
CA PHE A 14 -11.92 16.31 10.47
C PHE A 14 -12.51 15.41 9.39
N GLN A 15 -11.66 14.69 8.64
CA GLN A 15 -12.09 13.76 7.59
C GLN A 15 -12.93 12.59 8.13
N VAL A 16 -12.53 12.03 9.28
CA VAL A 16 -13.30 10.95 9.94
C VAL A 16 -14.65 11.49 10.40
N LEU A 17 -14.66 12.67 11.03
CA LEU A 17 -15.89 13.33 11.47
C LEU A 17 -16.83 13.65 10.30
N GLU A 18 -16.29 14.13 9.18
CA GLU A 18 -17.04 14.43 7.98
C GLU A 18 -17.62 13.15 7.35
N LEU A 19 -16.85 12.05 7.29
CA LEU A 19 -17.38 10.76 6.81
C LEU A 19 -18.48 10.23 7.75
N GLU A 20 -18.27 10.31 9.07
CA GLU A 20 -19.28 9.95 10.06
C GLU A 20 -20.57 10.77 9.92
N TYR A 21 -20.44 12.07 9.67
CA TYR A 21 -21.55 12.96 9.38
C TYR A 21 -22.29 12.52 8.10
N LEU A 22 -21.58 12.28 7.00
CA LEU A 22 -22.18 11.81 5.75
C LEU A 22 -22.89 10.45 5.91
N LEU A 23 -22.36 9.56 6.77
CA LEU A 23 -22.99 8.28 7.12
C LEU A 23 -24.26 8.45 7.96
N GLN A 24 -24.42 9.57 8.68
CA GLN A 24 -25.60 9.88 9.50
C GLN A 24 -26.70 10.59 8.70
N GLU A 25 -26.33 11.45 7.76
CA GLU A 25 -27.25 12.31 6.99
C GLU A 25 -27.88 11.63 5.75
N ASP A 26 -27.80 10.29 5.64
CA ASP A 26 -28.37 9.55 4.52
C ASP A 26 -27.91 10.08 3.13
N SER A 27 -26.65 10.53 3.01
CA SER A 27 -26.11 11.13 1.79
C SER A 27 -26.29 10.23 0.55
N PRO A 28 -26.86 10.73 -0.57
CA PRO A 28 -27.06 9.95 -1.79
C PRO A 28 -25.77 9.37 -2.40
N GLU A 29 -24.63 10.02 -2.17
CA GLU A 29 -23.32 9.54 -2.64
C GLU A 29 -22.86 8.28 -1.89
N ILE A 30 -23.24 8.17 -0.62
CA ILE A 30 -22.92 7.04 0.25
C ILE A 30 -23.96 5.92 0.09
N PHE A 31 -25.24 6.28 0.08
CA PHE A 31 -26.37 5.35 0.02
C PHE A 31 -26.96 5.23 -1.38
N SER A 32 -26.08 5.15 -2.38
CA SER A 32 -26.46 4.89 -3.78
C SER A 32 -26.79 3.41 -3.99
N THR A 33 -27.25 3.04 -5.19
CA THR A 33 -27.58 1.64 -5.55
C THR A 33 -26.45 0.64 -5.25
N PHE A 34 -25.19 1.04 -5.42
CA PHE A 34 -24.00 0.24 -5.14
C PHE A 34 -23.28 0.67 -3.86
N GLY A 35 -23.86 1.63 -3.15
CA GLY A 35 -23.34 2.22 -1.93
C GLY A 35 -23.56 1.36 -0.70
N LEU A 36 -23.31 1.98 0.45
CA LEU A 36 -23.63 1.38 1.74
C LEU A 36 -25.15 1.24 1.87
N GLN A 37 -25.57 0.21 2.60
CA GLN A 37 -26.96 -0.04 2.94
C GLN A 37 -27.31 0.68 4.25
N LYS A 38 -28.55 1.17 4.33
CA LYS A 38 -29.08 1.77 5.56
C LYS A 38 -29.26 0.67 6.60
N GLY A 39 -28.58 0.82 7.75
CA GLY A 39 -28.52 -0.20 8.79
C GLY A 39 -27.31 -1.13 8.64
N GLY A 40 -27.06 -1.97 9.63
CA GLY A 40 -25.85 -2.79 9.71
C GLY A 40 -24.63 -2.07 10.30
N GLN A 41 -23.53 -2.81 10.43
CA GLN A 41 -22.26 -2.33 10.95
C GLN A 41 -21.39 -1.81 9.80
N VAL A 42 -20.79 -0.64 10.00
CA VAL A 42 -19.79 -0.09 9.07
C VAL A 42 -18.46 0.00 9.82
N ILE A 43 -17.46 -0.66 9.24
CA ILE A 43 -16.08 -0.65 9.72
C ILE A 43 -15.40 0.58 9.12
N VAL A 44 -14.84 1.44 9.96
CA VAL A 44 -14.09 2.61 9.51
C VAL A 44 -12.63 2.49 9.96
N THR A 45 -11.74 2.47 8.98
CA THR A 45 -10.28 2.43 9.17
C THR A 45 -9.65 3.60 8.45
N HIS A 46 -8.42 3.95 8.86
CA HIS A 46 -7.64 4.93 8.14
C HIS A 46 -6.15 4.61 8.23
N ALA A 47 -5.40 5.09 7.24
CA ALA A 47 -3.94 5.00 7.22
C ALA A 47 -3.34 6.36 6.78
N PRO A 48 -2.24 6.79 7.40
CA PRO A 48 -1.60 8.06 7.09
C PRO A 48 -0.80 8.00 5.77
N ALA A 49 -0.66 9.16 5.15
CA ALA A 49 0.43 9.42 4.23
C ALA A 49 1.78 9.43 4.98
N ARG A 50 2.86 9.46 4.21
CA ARG A 50 4.23 9.49 4.75
C ARG A 50 5.10 10.57 4.12
N LEU A 51 6.06 11.03 4.90
CA LEU A 51 7.15 11.88 4.49
C LEU A 51 8.44 11.07 4.60
N ASP A 52 9.11 10.89 3.47
CA ASP A 52 10.46 10.34 3.39
C ASP A 52 11.44 11.40 3.88
N ILE A 53 12.05 11.12 5.03
CA ILE A 53 13.03 12.01 5.67
C ILE A 53 14.41 11.76 5.06
N MET A 54 14.75 10.49 4.83
CA MET A 54 16.02 10.06 4.29
C MET A 54 15.90 8.61 3.80
N GLY A 55 16.33 8.32 2.58
CA GLY A 55 16.29 6.98 2.02
C GLY A 55 15.91 7.00 0.55
N GLY A 56 14.97 7.86 0.18
CA GLY A 56 14.62 8.08 -1.22
C GLY A 56 14.14 6.80 -1.90
N VAL A 57 14.61 6.62 -3.13
CA VAL A 57 14.27 5.48 -3.99
C VAL A 57 15.11 4.22 -3.70
N ALA A 58 15.79 4.14 -2.56
CA ALA A 58 16.70 3.02 -2.29
C ALA A 58 16.02 1.83 -1.58
N ASP A 59 14.72 1.94 -1.27
CA ASP A 59 13.95 0.93 -0.54
C ASP A 59 13.94 -0.43 -1.25
N TYR A 60 13.72 -0.45 -2.57
CA TYR A 60 13.75 -1.69 -3.36
C TYR A 60 15.15 -2.31 -3.53
N CYS A 61 16.21 -1.60 -3.11
CA CYS A 61 17.57 -2.12 -3.08
C CYS A 61 17.98 -2.68 -1.71
N GLY A 62 17.08 -2.60 -0.71
CA GLY A 62 17.32 -3.07 0.65
C GLY A 62 17.93 -2.02 1.59
N ALA A 63 17.88 -0.74 1.25
CA ALA A 63 18.46 0.31 2.10
C ALA A 63 17.75 0.44 3.46
N ASN A 64 18.48 1.02 4.43
CA ASN A 64 17.85 1.59 5.61
C ASN A 64 17.28 2.97 5.27
N VAL A 65 16.00 3.17 5.53
CA VAL A 65 15.25 4.39 5.25
C VAL A 65 14.61 4.94 6.53
N PHE A 66 14.33 6.24 6.54
CA PHE A 66 13.80 6.97 7.69
C PHE A 66 12.52 7.69 7.30
N GLU A 67 11.42 7.24 7.85
CA GLU A 67 10.08 7.66 7.44
C GLU A 67 9.30 8.29 8.58
N MET A 68 8.43 9.24 8.26
CA MET A 68 7.52 9.84 9.23
C MET A 68 6.10 9.87 8.69
N THR A 69 5.11 9.66 9.55
CA THR A 69 3.70 9.80 9.15
C THR A 69 3.32 11.28 9.03
N LEU A 70 2.43 11.58 8.09
CA LEU A 70 1.81 12.89 7.93
C LEU A 70 0.41 12.92 8.55
N ASP A 71 -0.11 14.12 8.78
CA ASP A 71 -1.48 14.39 9.25
C ASP A 71 -2.53 14.30 8.13
N ARG A 72 -2.15 13.75 6.98
CA ARG A 72 -3.03 13.44 5.84
C ARG A 72 -3.27 11.95 5.80
N THR A 73 -4.49 11.53 5.50
CA THR A 73 -4.92 10.14 5.63
C THR A 73 -5.78 9.69 4.45
N ALA A 74 -5.79 8.38 4.20
CA ALA A 74 -6.84 7.71 3.46
C ALA A 74 -7.75 7.00 4.47
N ILE A 75 -9.06 7.09 4.25
CA ILE A 75 -10.09 6.49 5.09
C ILE A 75 -10.87 5.50 4.23
N ALA A 76 -11.09 4.31 4.76
CA ALA A 76 -11.94 3.28 4.17
C ALA A 76 -13.14 3.03 5.10
N ALA A 77 -14.35 3.25 4.59
CA ALA A 77 -15.58 2.75 5.21
C ALA A 77 -16.04 1.49 4.48
N CYS A 78 -16.11 0.38 5.21
CA CYS A 78 -16.39 -0.94 4.66
C CYS A 78 -17.65 -1.55 5.30
N GLN A 79 -18.48 -2.16 4.47
CA GLN A 79 -19.68 -2.86 4.91
C GLN A 79 -19.84 -4.17 4.14
N ALA A 80 -20.13 -5.25 4.88
CA ALA A 80 -20.50 -6.53 4.31
C ALA A 80 -21.74 -6.41 3.42
N ARG A 81 -21.78 -7.18 2.33
CA ARG A 81 -22.98 -7.34 1.50
C ARG A 81 -23.54 -8.74 1.68
N ALA A 82 -24.83 -8.93 1.39
CA ALA A 82 -25.43 -10.27 1.38
C ALA A 82 -25.15 -11.04 0.07
N ASP A 83 -24.74 -10.32 -0.98
CA ASP A 83 -24.38 -10.89 -2.28
C ASP A 83 -22.86 -11.12 -2.40
N ARG A 84 -22.42 -11.63 -3.55
CA ARG A 84 -21.01 -11.85 -3.88
C ARG A 84 -20.39 -10.66 -4.63
N ASN A 85 -21.03 -9.49 -4.59
CA ASN A 85 -20.54 -8.33 -5.31
C ASN A 85 -19.57 -7.52 -4.45
N LEU A 86 -18.50 -7.05 -5.08
CA LEU A 86 -17.59 -6.06 -4.53
C LEU A 86 -17.87 -4.71 -5.18
N CYS A 87 -17.97 -3.67 -4.38
CA CYS A 87 -18.22 -2.29 -4.83
C CYS A 87 -17.18 -1.37 -4.21
N ALA A 88 -16.42 -0.65 -5.02
CA ALA A 88 -15.54 0.42 -4.58
C ALA A 88 -16.12 1.77 -5.01
N ILE A 89 -16.14 2.74 -4.11
CA ILE A 89 -16.62 4.11 -4.34
C ILE A 89 -15.55 5.07 -3.84
N THR A 90 -15.27 6.13 -4.60
CA THR A 90 -14.41 7.23 -4.17
C THR A 90 -15.21 8.52 -4.06
N LEU A 91 -15.07 9.22 -2.93
CA LEU A 91 -15.70 10.53 -2.71
C LEU A 91 -14.90 11.69 -3.31
N ARG A 92 -13.78 11.41 -4.00
CA ARG A 92 -12.97 12.42 -4.71
C ARG A 92 -13.26 12.45 -6.20
N ALA A 93 -14.48 12.09 -6.60
CA ALA A 93 -14.86 12.07 -8.00
C ALA A 93 -14.69 13.46 -8.62
N GLY A 94 -13.84 13.53 -9.64
CA GLY A 94 -13.67 14.69 -10.51
C GLY A 94 -13.70 14.23 -11.96
N SER A 95 -13.47 15.13 -12.91
CA SER A 95 -13.51 14.80 -14.36
C SER A 95 -12.55 13.68 -14.81
N GLN A 96 -11.61 13.27 -13.94
CA GLN A 96 -10.57 12.27 -14.24
C GLN A 96 -10.92 10.86 -13.78
N PHE A 97 -11.86 10.69 -12.84
CA PHE A 97 -12.17 9.38 -12.25
C PHE A 97 -13.65 9.10 -12.29
N LYS A 98 -14.02 7.88 -12.69
CA LYS A 98 -15.36 7.38 -12.42
C LYS A 98 -15.48 7.13 -10.90
N PRO A 99 -16.56 7.60 -10.26
CA PRO A 99 -16.72 7.53 -8.80
C PRO A 99 -16.85 6.11 -8.27
N ASN A 100 -17.23 5.15 -9.10
CA ASN A 100 -17.55 3.80 -8.68
C ASN A 100 -16.99 2.74 -9.62
N PHE A 101 -16.72 1.57 -9.06
CA PHE A 101 -16.37 0.35 -9.77
C PHE A 101 -16.97 -0.83 -9.01
N HIS A 102 -17.53 -1.80 -9.74
CA HIS A 102 -18.09 -3.00 -9.14
C HIS A 102 -17.67 -4.25 -9.92
N LEU A 103 -17.50 -5.36 -9.21
CA LEU A 103 -17.19 -6.67 -9.78
C LEU A 103 -17.78 -7.77 -8.90
N SER A 104 -18.17 -8.91 -9.47
CA SER A 104 -18.51 -10.10 -8.67
C SER A 104 -17.22 -10.80 -8.24
N LEU A 105 -17.22 -11.38 -7.05
CA LEU A 105 -16.14 -12.29 -6.61
C LEU A 105 -15.85 -13.40 -7.62
N ASP A 106 -16.86 -13.81 -8.38
CA ASP A 106 -16.70 -14.83 -9.42
C ASP A 106 -15.80 -14.34 -10.57
N ASN A 107 -15.65 -13.03 -10.74
CA ASN A 107 -14.70 -12.46 -11.68
C ASN A 107 -13.23 -12.71 -11.29
N PHE A 108 -12.94 -13.17 -10.07
CA PHE A 108 -11.58 -13.60 -9.68
C PHE A 108 -11.22 -14.98 -10.23
N TYR A 109 -12.17 -15.71 -10.81
CA TYR A 109 -11.99 -17.08 -11.28
C TYR A 109 -12.17 -17.18 -12.79
N THR A 110 -11.53 -18.19 -13.37
CA THR A 110 -11.79 -18.71 -14.71
C THR A 110 -11.90 -20.22 -14.58
N ASP A 111 -13.04 -20.79 -14.98
CA ASP A 111 -13.30 -22.24 -14.91
C ASP A 111 -13.02 -22.85 -13.52
N GLY A 112 -13.45 -22.16 -12.47
CA GLY A 112 -13.25 -22.56 -11.07
C GLY A 112 -11.84 -22.36 -10.52
N THR A 113 -10.88 -21.93 -11.35
CA THR A 113 -9.50 -21.66 -10.93
C THR A 113 -9.30 -20.17 -10.70
N LEU A 114 -8.63 -19.82 -9.60
CA LEU A 114 -8.27 -18.44 -9.30
C LEU A 114 -7.37 -17.90 -10.41
N LYS A 115 -7.70 -16.72 -10.96
CA LYS A 115 -6.91 -16.04 -11.99
C LYS A 115 -5.50 -15.78 -11.50
N THR A 116 -4.60 -15.43 -12.41
CA THR A 116 -3.24 -14.93 -12.08
C THR A 116 -3.27 -13.43 -11.82
N TYR A 117 -2.24 -12.92 -11.13
CA TYR A 117 -2.04 -11.47 -10.94
C TYR A 117 -2.02 -10.71 -12.26
N THR A 118 -1.42 -11.27 -13.32
CA THR A 118 -1.38 -10.66 -14.65
C THR A 118 -2.78 -10.51 -15.25
N GLN A 119 -3.64 -11.51 -15.09
CA GLN A 119 -5.03 -11.45 -15.55
C GLN A 119 -5.82 -10.41 -14.77
N MET A 120 -5.64 -10.33 -13.45
CA MET A 120 -6.31 -9.32 -12.61
C MET A 120 -5.84 -7.91 -12.91
N ARG A 121 -4.53 -7.69 -13.06
CA ARG A 121 -3.97 -6.40 -13.51
C ARG A 121 -4.58 -5.96 -14.83
N LYS A 122 -4.62 -6.87 -15.82
CA LYS A 122 -5.21 -6.58 -17.12
C LYS A 122 -6.68 -6.20 -16.99
N HIS A 123 -7.42 -6.88 -16.12
CA HIS A 123 -8.84 -6.59 -15.88
C HIS A 123 -9.08 -5.20 -15.26
N PHE A 124 -8.37 -4.84 -14.19
CA PHE A 124 -8.54 -3.54 -13.55
C PHE A 124 -8.05 -2.36 -14.40
N ASN A 125 -7.07 -2.58 -15.28
CA ASN A 125 -6.48 -1.53 -16.12
C ASN A 125 -7.11 -1.42 -17.51
N GLN A 126 -8.28 -2.02 -17.75
CA GLN A 126 -9.00 -1.89 -19.04
C GLN A 126 -9.45 -0.45 -19.31
N GLU A 127 -9.86 0.27 -18.25
CA GLU A 127 -10.28 1.65 -18.34
C GLU A 127 -9.48 2.53 -17.37
N PRO A 128 -8.71 3.53 -17.85
CA PRO A 128 -7.90 4.39 -16.99
C PRO A 128 -8.70 5.13 -15.90
N SER A 129 -9.96 5.48 -16.17
CA SER A 129 -10.82 6.23 -15.24
C SER A 129 -11.25 5.41 -14.00
N THR A 130 -11.09 4.09 -14.04
CA THR A 130 -11.45 3.15 -12.96
C THR A 130 -10.26 2.33 -12.44
N ALA A 131 -9.06 2.51 -13.00
CA ALA A 131 -7.85 1.78 -12.60
C ALA A 131 -7.52 1.94 -11.10
N TRP A 132 -7.96 3.02 -10.47
CA TRP A 132 -7.85 3.23 -9.02
C TRP A 132 -8.52 2.12 -8.19
N ALA A 133 -9.51 1.42 -8.73
CA ALA A 133 -10.17 0.31 -8.04
C ALA A 133 -9.23 -0.88 -7.80
N SER A 134 -8.11 -0.99 -8.53
CA SER A 134 -7.10 -2.03 -8.31
C SER A 134 -6.50 -1.99 -6.90
N TYR A 135 -6.26 -0.78 -6.36
CA TYR A 135 -5.73 -0.57 -5.00
C TYR A 135 -6.70 -1.05 -3.89
N ILE A 136 -7.98 -1.18 -4.20
CA ILE A 136 -9.02 -1.48 -3.22
C ILE A 136 -9.56 -2.89 -3.42
N LEU A 137 -10.08 -3.18 -4.61
CA LEU A 137 -10.65 -4.49 -4.91
C LEU A 137 -9.58 -5.54 -5.22
N GLY A 138 -8.37 -5.12 -5.59
CA GLY A 138 -7.20 -5.99 -5.64
C GLY A 138 -6.81 -6.55 -4.27
N ALA A 139 -7.12 -5.86 -3.17
CA ALA A 139 -6.86 -6.35 -1.81
C ALA A 139 -7.64 -7.62 -1.50
N PHE A 140 -8.91 -7.71 -1.90
CA PHE A 140 -9.71 -8.94 -1.75
C PHE A 140 -9.10 -10.10 -2.51
N TYR A 141 -8.63 -9.84 -3.73
CA TYR A 141 -7.97 -10.85 -4.55
C TYR A 141 -6.63 -11.29 -3.94
N ALA A 142 -5.82 -10.35 -3.42
CA ALA A 142 -4.56 -10.66 -2.75
C ALA A 142 -4.76 -11.54 -1.50
N LEU A 143 -5.81 -11.28 -0.69
CA LEU A 143 -6.13 -12.13 0.45
C LEU A 143 -6.40 -13.59 0.07
N LEU A 144 -7.12 -13.82 -1.02
CA LEU A 144 -7.33 -15.18 -1.55
C LEU A 144 -6.05 -15.77 -2.15
N LYS A 145 -5.32 -14.97 -2.95
CA LYS A 145 -4.19 -15.44 -3.74
C LYS A 145 -2.96 -15.77 -2.87
N GLU A 146 -2.79 -15.03 -1.78
CA GLU A 146 -1.73 -15.24 -0.78
C GLU A 146 -2.22 -16.10 0.40
N GLU A 147 -3.32 -16.85 0.22
CA GLU A 147 -3.82 -17.87 1.16
C GLU A 147 -4.08 -17.34 2.58
N LYS A 148 -4.46 -16.07 2.70
CA LYS A 148 -4.88 -15.46 3.97
C LYS A 148 -6.33 -15.82 4.33
N ILE A 149 -7.11 -16.24 3.34
CA ILE A 149 -8.45 -16.80 3.51
C ILE A 149 -8.75 -17.76 2.35
N ASP A 150 -9.36 -18.91 2.63
CA ASP A 150 -9.70 -19.91 1.60
C ASP A 150 -10.80 -19.43 0.65
N GLN A 151 -11.80 -18.73 1.20
CA GLN A 151 -12.92 -18.20 0.46
C GLN A 151 -13.50 -16.96 1.14
N LEU A 152 -13.94 -16.00 0.34
CA LEU A 152 -14.67 -14.84 0.84
C LEU A 152 -16.15 -15.23 1.04
N PRO A 153 -16.68 -15.23 2.28
CA PRO A 153 -18.04 -15.69 2.56
C PRO A 153 -19.11 -14.80 1.93
N HIS A 154 -18.78 -13.54 1.69
CA HIS A 154 -19.66 -12.55 1.08
C HIS A 154 -18.85 -11.42 0.43
N GLY A 155 -19.52 -10.63 -0.40
CA GLY A 155 -19.02 -9.40 -0.96
C GLY A 155 -18.99 -8.24 0.03
N ALA A 156 -18.64 -7.05 -0.45
CA ALA A 156 -18.50 -5.86 0.37
C ALA A 156 -18.60 -4.57 -0.46
N THR A 157 -19.10 -3.50 0.17
CA THR A 157 -18.96 -2.14 -0.35
C THR A 157 -17.86 -1.42 0.43
N ILE A 158 -16.96 -0.73 -0.27
CA ILE A 158 -15.91 0.11 0.30
C ILE A 158 -16.03 1.52 -0.27
N ILE A 159 -16.11 2.50 0.62
CA ILE A 159 -16.03 3.92 0.30
C ILE A 159 -14.66 4.45 0.73
N ILE A 160 -13.96 5.09 -0.19
CA ILE A 160 -12.68 5.76 0.05
C ILE A 160 -12.86 7.27 0.08
N LYS A 161 -12.30 7.89 1.13
CA LYS A 161 -12.11 9.34 1.25
C LYS A 161 -10.66 9.61 1.61
N SER A 162 -10.07 10.67 1.05
CA SER A 162 -8.69 11.05 1.38
C SER A 162 -8.42 12.54 1.17
N ASP A 163 -7.64 13.16 2.06
CA ASP A 163 -7.04 14.49 1.87
C ASP A 163 -5.62 14.44 1.30
N ILE A 164 -5.05 13.26 1.08
CA ILE A 164 -3.71 13.10 0.54
C ILE A 164 -3.69 13.64 -0.90
N PRO A 165 -2.84 14.60 -1.28
CA PRO A 165 -2.80 15.09 -2.67
C PRO A 165 -2.42 13.97 -3.65
N ILE A 166 -3.26 13.77 -4.67
CA ILE A 166 -3.02 12.76 -5.71
C ILE A 166 -1.75 13.14 -6.48
N GLY A 167 -0.83 12.19 -6.63
CA GLY A 167 0.46 12.42 -7.29
C GLY A 167 1.39 13.36 -6.52
N GLY A 168 1.14 13.56 -5.21
CA GLY A 168 1.99 14.36 -4.33
C GLY A 168 3.30 13.68 -3.93
N GLY A 169 3.50 12.41 -4.29
CA GLY A 169 4.69 11.64 -3.90
C GLY A 169 4.75 11.30 -2.41
N ILE A 170 3.62 11.36 -1.69
CA ILE A 170 3.50 11.14 -0.24
C ILE A 170 2.78 9.83 0.13
N ALA A 171 2.96 8.78 -0.67
CA ALA A 171 2.35 7.44 -0.48
C ALA A 171 0.82 7.38 -0.46
N SER A 172 0.15 8.05 -1.40
CA SER A 172 -1.32 8.02 -1.47
C SER A 172 -1.89 6.63 -1.79
N SER A 173 -1.20 5.80 -2.57
CA SER A 173 -1.62 4.43 -2.90
C SER A 173 -1.52 3.52 -1.69
N ALA A 174 -0.33 3.46 -1.07
CA ALA A 174 -0.09 2.66 0.13
C ALA A 174 -1.07 2.98 1.26
N ALA A 175 -1.38 4.27 1.50
CA ALA A 175 -2.38 4.64 2.50
C ALA A 175 -3.79 4.07 2.17
N VAL A 176 -4.19 4.07 0.91
CA VAL A 176 -5.50 3.51 0.49
C VAL A 176 -5.51 1.98 0.64
N GLU A 177 -4.45 1.31 0.23
CA GLU A 177 -4.31 -0.14 0.33
C GLU A 177 -4.30 -0.61 1.79
N VAL A 178 -3.48 0.04 2.63
CA VAL A 178 -3.38 -0.28 4.07
C VAL A 178 -4.71 -0.02 4.76
N ALA A 179 -5.36 1.13 4.55
CA ALA A 179 -6.68 1.40 5.13
C ALA A 179 -7.70 0.34 4.69
N THR A 180 -7.69 -0.03 3.41
CA THR A 180 -8.57 -1.08 2.86
C THR A 180 -8.31 -2.43 3.53
N LEU A 181 -7.06 -2.89 3.57
CA LEU A 181 -6.68 -4.17 4.16
C LEU A 181 -6.96 -4.23 5.66
N MET A 182 -6.80 -3.13 6.39
CA MET A 182 -7.22 -3.05 7.80
C MET A 182 -8.74 -3.25 7.94
N ALA A 183 -9.53 -2.68 7.04
CA ALA A 183 -10.98 -2.88 7.06
C ALA A 183 -11.36 -4.32 6.72
N LEU A 184 -10.66 -4.95 5.76
CA LEU A 184 -10.88 -6.35 5.39
C LEU A 184 -10.43 -7.32 6.49
N ASN A 185 -9.32 -7.02 7.16
CA ASN A 185 -8.81 -7.77 8.30
C ASN A 185 -9.88 -7.88 9.39
N GLN A 186 -10.58 -6.78 9.67
CA GLN A 186 -11.72 -6.80 10.58
C GLN A 186 -12.94 -7.50 9.98
N LEU A 187 -13.33 -7.13 8.75
CA LEU A 187 -14.55 -7.62 8.11
C LEU A 187 -14.61 -9.16 8.07
N TYR A 188 -13.46 -9.78 7.79
CA TYR A 188 -13.33 -11.22 7.66
C TYR A 188 -12.64 -11.88 8.85
N ASN A 189 -12.34 -11.13 9.92
CA ASN A 189 -11.71 -11.61 11.15
C ASN A 189 -10.42 -12.43 10.89
N LEU A 190 -9.47 -11.83 10.16
CA LEU A 190 -8.26 -12.51 9.67
C LEU A 190 -7.08 -12.47 10.65
N GLU A 191 -7.14 -11.61 11.68
CA GLU A 191 -6.09 -11.44 12.71
C GLU A 191 -4.69 -11.10 12.15
N LEU A 192 -4.63 -10.48 10.96
CA LEU A 192 -3.36 -10.11 10.32
C LEU A 192 -2.62 -9.02 11.10
N GLY A 193 -1.31 -9.20 11.26
CA GLY A 193 -0.43 -8.20 11.85
C GLY A 193 -0.19 -7.00 10.90
N ALA A 194 0.27 -5.87 11.46
CA ALA A 194 0.51 -4.66 10.68
C ALA A 194 1.55 -4.83 9.55
N LEU A 195 2.61 -5.62 9.80
CA LEU A 195 3.59 -5.93 8.75
C LEU A 195 2.98 -6.81 7.65
N GLU A 196 2.16 -7.80 7.99
CA GLU A 196 1.47 -8.61 6.98
C GLU A 196 0.52 -7.76 6.12
N ILE A 197 -0.19 -6.82 6.74
CA ILE A 197 -0.99 -5.83 6.01
C ILE A 197 -0.11 -5.00 5.06
N ALA A 198 1.05 -4.55 5.51
CA ALA A 198 1.99 -3.81 4.65
C ALA A 198 2.48 -4.65 3.46
N HIS A 199 2.84 -5.91 3.67
CA HIS A 199 3.25 -6.81 2.58
C HIS A 199 2.11 -7.05 1.59
N LEU A 200 0.89 -7.31 2.07
CA LEU A 200 -0.27 -7.48 1.21
C LEU A 200 -0.57 -6.21 0.39
N ALA A 201 -0.47 -5.03 1.02
CA ALA A 201 -0.61 -3.75 0.32
C ALA A 201 0.44 -3.64 -0.79
N GLN A 202 1.70 -3.95 -0.48
CA GLN A 202 2.79 -3.92 -1.44
C GLN A 202 2.58 -4.92 -2.59
N ILE A 203 2.01 -6.09 -2.31
CA ILE A 203 1.64 -7.09 -3.32
C ILE A 203 0.52 -6.54 -4.22
N VAL A 204 -0.50 -5.88 -3.66
CA VAL A 204 -1.55 -5.22 -4.44
C VAL A 204 -0.93 -4.18 -5.37
N GLU A 205 -0.08 -3.30 -4.86
CA GLU A 205 0.56 -2.24 -5.64
C GLU A 205 1.44 -2.82 -6.76
N ASN A 206 2.29 -3.79 -6.42
CA ASN A 206 3.24 -4.38 -7.34
C ASN A 206 2.59 -5.29 -8.38
N ARG A 207 1.66 -6.15 -7.96
CA ARG A 207 1.16 -7.28 -8.76
C ARG A 207 -0.19 -6.98 -9.41
N VAL A 208 -1.08 -6.22 -8.76
CA VAL A 208 -2.41 -5.87 -9.27
C VAL A 208 -2.42 -4.50 -9.95
N ALA A 209 -2.06 -3.43 -9.23
CA ALA A 209 -2.03 -2.07 -9.79
C ALA A 209 -0.88 -1.91 -10.80
N GLY A 210 0.26 -2.51 -10.48
CA GLY A 210 1.39 -2.68 -11.38
C GLY A 210 2.52 -1.68 -11.24
N ALA A 211 2.61 -0.97 -10.12
CA ALA A 211 3.72 -0.06 -9.82
C ALA A 211 4.82 -0.83 -9.08
N PRO A 212 6.07 -0.87 -9.58
CA PRO A 212 7.15 -1.67 -9.00
C PRO A 212 7.79 -0.98 -7.78
N CYS A 213 7.03 -0.71 -6.72
CA CYS A 213 7.51 -0.04 -5.51
C CYS A 213 8.34 -0.97 -4.59
N GLY A 214 9.11 -0.40 -3.66
CA GLY A 214 9.59 -1.13 -2.48
C GLY A 214 8.53 -1.13 -1.38
N ILE A 215 8.93 -1.38 -0.13
CA ILE A 215 8.03 -1.71 1.00
C ILE A 215 7.81 -0.54 1.98
N MET A 216 8.63 0.50 1.83
CA MET A 216 8.77 1.62 2.77
C MET A 216 7.44 2.35 3.02
N ASP A 217 6.71 2.64 1.94
CA ASP A 217 5.45 3.38 1.97
C ASP A 217 4.39 2.62 2.77
N GLN A 218 4.23 1.32 2.51
CA GLN A 218 3.22 0.46 3.13
C GLN A 218 3.53 0.18 4.59
N VAL A 219 4.81 -0.08 4.92
CA VAL A 219 5.23 -0.27 6.32
C VAL A 219 4.97 1.01 7.10
N THR A 220 5.39 2.16 6.60
CA THR A 220 5.16 3.43 7.31
C THR A 220 3.68 3.72 7.52
N ALA A 221 2.83 3.47 6.51
CA ALA A 221 1.39 3.63 6.64
C ALA A 221 0.76 2.65 7.65
N ALA A 222 1.29 1.43 7.79
CA ALA A 222 0.73 0.41 8.66
C ALA A 222 1.20 0.48 10.13
N VAL A 223 2.49 0.81 10.36
CA VAL A 223 3.10 0.79 11.71
C VAL A 223 3.51 2.16 12.25
N GLY A 224 3.53 3.18 11.38
CA GLY A 224 3.98 4.51 11.76
C GLY A 224 3.11 5.12 12.85
N THR A 225 3.74 5.91 13.74
CA THR A 225 3.03 6.64 14.80
C THR A 225 3.29 8.13 14.66
N SER A 226 2.37 8.94 15.18
CA SER A 226 2.54 10.40 15.19
C SER A 226 3.83 10.78 15.94
N THR A 227 4.56 11.77 15.44
CA THR A 227 5.75 12.38 16.08
C THR A 227 7.02 11.52 16.14
N LYS A 228 6.99 10.31 15.57
CA LYS A 228 8.16 9.43 15.50
C LYS A 228 8.65 9.22 14.08
N ILE A 229 9.97 9.13 13.96
CA ILE A 229 10.70 8.71 12.78
C ILE A 229 10.89 7.19 12.89
N LEU A 230 10.56 6.47 11.83
CA LEU A 230 10.66 5.03 11.72
C LEU A 230 11.89 4.69 10.86
N SER A 231 12.85 3.98 11.43
CA SER A 231 13.96 3.40 10.66
C SER A 231 13.56 2.01 10.19
N ILE A 232 13.55 1.81 8.88
CA ILE A 232 13.14 0.58 8.23
C ILE A 232 14.33 0.08 7.41
N LEU A 233 14.84 -1.10 7.76
CA LEU A 233 15.69 -1.85 6.86
C LEU A 233 14.78 -2.52 5.83
N CYS A 234 14.75 -1.99 4.61
CA CYS A 234 13.74 -2.38 3.62
C CYS A 234 13.88 -3.81 3.10
N GLN A 235 14.99 -4.49 3.38
CA GLN A 235 15.17 -5.93 3.15
C GLN A 235 16.01 -6.53 4.29
N PRO A 236 15.52 -7.50 5.06
CA PRO A 236 14.27 -8.25 4.90
C PRO A 236 13.09 -7.59 5.64
N ASP A 237 12.88 -6.28 5.44
CA ASP A 237 11.65 -5.58 5.84
C ASP A 237 11.53 -5.40 7.37
N LYS A 238 12.66 -5.10 8.03
CA LYS A 238 12.77 -5.01 9.49
C LYS A 238 12.65 -3.57 9.99
N ILE A 239 11.76 -3.35 10.95
CA ILE A 239 11.74 -2.12 11.74
C ILE A 239 12.92 -2.16 12.71
N LEU A 240 13.88 -1.25 12.54
CA LEU A 240 15.06 -1.18 13.39
C LEU A 240 14.78 -0.37 14.66
N GLU A 241 14.17 0.80 14.49
CA GLU A 241 13.90 1.73 15.59
C GLU A 241 12.73 2.66 15.28
N SER A 242 12.11 3.19 16.35
CA SER A 242 11.10 4.23 16.29
C SER A 242 11.48 5.36 17.23
N VAL A 243 12.04 6.42 16.68
CA VAL A 243 12.72 7.51 17.40
C VAL A 243 11.83 8.74 17.44
N SER A 244 11.73 9.38 18.61
CA SER A 244 10.96 10.63 18.72
C SER A 244 11.71 11.76 18.04
N CYS A 245 11.00 12.59 17.27
CA CYS A 245 11.59 13.80 16.71
C CYS A 245 12.06 14.72 17.86
N PRO A 246 13.30 15.24 17.85
CA PRO A 246 13.75 16.20 18.84
C PRO A 246 12.82 17.41 18.90
N SER A 247 12.52 17.91 20.10
CA SER A 247 11.55 19.01 20.30
C SER A 247 11.90 20.32 19.58
N ASN A 248 13.18 20.50 19.20
CA ASN A 248 13.69 21.66 18.47
C ASN A 248 13.85 21.40 16.96
N VAL A 249 13.39 20.26 16.44
CA VAL A 249 13.46 19.87 15.03
C VAL A 249 12.05 19.64 14.50
N CYS A 250 11.79 20.13 13.28
CA CYS A 250 10.53 19.92 12.58
C CYS A 250 10.82 19.62 11.10
N PHE A 251 10.06 18.70 10.53
CA PHE A 251 10.10 18.37 9.10
C PHE A 251 8.85 18.92 8.42
N ILE A 252 9.04 19.61 7.29
CA ILE A 252 7.96 20.23 6.52
C ILE A 252 8.04 19.73 5.08
N GLY A 253 6.98 19.08 4.61
CA GLY A 253 6.82 18.72 3.21
C GLY A 253 6.31 19.92 2.39
N ILE A 254 7.09 20.37 1.40
CA ILE A 254 6.69 21.45 0.49
C ILE A 254 6.16 20.85 -0.81
N TYR A 255 4.84 20.94 -1.03
CA TYR A 255 4.20 20.38 -2.23
C TYR A 255 4.44 21.27 -3.46
N THR A 256 5.26 20.78 -4.40
CA THR A 256 5.62 21.48 -5.63
C THR A 256 4.47 21.66 -6.63
N ARG A 257 3.34 20.96 -6.44
CA ARG A 257 2.19 20.87 -7.36
C ARG A 257 2.50 20.26 -8.74
N VAL A 258 3.73 19.80 -8.96
CA VAL A 258 4.08 19.01 -10.14
C VAL A 258 3.57 17.59 -9.94
N ARG A 259 2.71 17.13 -10.86
CA ARG A 259 2.21 15.75 -10.82
C ARG A 259 3.34 14.79 -11.18
N ARG A 260 3.62 13.83 -10.32
CA ARG A 260 4.57 12.73 -10.56
C ARG A 260 3.87 11.39 -10.31
N SER A 261 4.21 10.38 -11.10
CA SER A 261 3.70 9.01 -10.92
C SER A 261 4.87 8.07 -10.58
N THR A 262 4.65 7.12 -9.66
CA THR A 262 5.58 6.01 -9.39
C THR A 262 5.66 5.02 -10.56
N SER A 263 4.66 5.03 -11.46
CA SER A 263 4.70 4.35 -12.76
C SER A 263 5.38 5.18 -13.86
N SER A 264 6.04 6.28 -13.52
CA SER A 264 6.81 7.04 -14.51
C SER A 264 8.01 6.22 -14.99
N THR A 265 8.37 6.42 -16.26
CA THR A 265 9.53 5.77 -16.89
C THR A 265 10.78 5.99 -16.06
N ALA A 266 11.03 7.21 -15.56
CA ALA A 266 12.23 7.53 -14.78
C ALA A 266 12.39 6.67 -13.50
N TYR A 267 11.32 6.39 -12.76
CA TYR A 267 11.40 5.53 -11.58
C TYR A 267 11.72 4.08 -11.97
N ILE A 268 11.04 3.57 -13.00
CA ILE A 268 11.26 2.23 -13.54
C ILE A 268 12.69 2.09 -14.08
N ASP A 269 13.17 3.07 -14.83
CA ASP A 269 14.53 3.11 -15.40
C ASP A 269 15.59 3.11 -14.30
N THR A 270 15.37 3.87 -13.22
CA THR A 270 16.28 3.89 -12.06
C THR A 270 16.33 2.52 -11.40
N ARG A 271 15.17 1.89 -11.19
CA ARG A 271 15.09 0.54 -10.62
C ARG A 271 15.78 -0.49 -11.52
N ILE A 272 15.51 -0.46 -12.83
CA ILE A 272 16.18 -1.34 -13.81
C ILE A 272 17.69 -1.14 -13.75
N GLY A 273 18.17 0.10 -13.75
CA GLY A 273 19.59 0.42 -13.65
C GLY A 273 20.25 -0.15 -12.40
N ALA A 274 19.58 -0.05 -11.25
CA ALA A 274 20.07 -0.67 -10.01
C ALA A 274 20.21 -2.19 -10.16
N PHE A 275 19.15 -2.89 -10.59
CA PHE A 275 19.19 -4.36 -10.73
C PHE A 275 20.16 -4.83 -11.84
N MET A 276 20.36 -4.06 -12.91
CA MET A 276 21.43 -4.31 -13.88
C MET A 276 22.81 -4.23 -13.21
N GLY A 277 23.04 -3.21 -12.39
CA GLY A 277 24.26 -3.06 -11.60
C GLY A 277 24.50 -4.27 -10.69
N LEU A 278 23.47 -4.75 -10.00
CA LEU A 278 23.54 -5.95 -9.19
C LEU A 278 23.97 -7.17 -10.00
N THR A 279 23.35 -7.40 -11.17
CA THR A 279 23.72 -8.52 -12.06
C THR A 279 25.17 -8.43 -12.52
N ILE A 280 25.65 -7.22 -12.88
CA ILE A 280 27.04 -7.01 -13.27
C ILE A 280 27.99 -7.35 -12.11
N LEU A 281 27.68 -6.90 -10.89
CA LEU A 281 28.47 -7.20 -9.70
C LEU A 281 28.54 -8.70 -9.43
N LYS A 282 27.40 -9.39 -9.43
CA LYS A 282 27.34 -10.86 -9.23
C LYS A 282 28.24 -11.60 -10.22
N ASN A 283 28.12 -11.30 -11.51
CA ASN A 283 28.92 -11.94 -12.55
C ASN A 283 30.43 -11.68 -12.37
N ALA A 284 30.80 -10.46 -11.97
CA ALA A 284 32.19 -10.10 -11.72
C ALA A 284 32.79 -10.85 -10.52
N PHE A 285 32.00 -11.05 -9.44
CA PHE A 285 32.45 -11.80 -8.27
C PHE A 285 32.49 -13.31 -8.49
N GLU A 286 31.52 -13.88 -9.22
CA GLU A 286 31.53 -15.30 -9.59
C GLU A 286 32.76 -15.65 -10.44
N SER A 287 33.15 -14.75 -11.35
CA SER A 287 34.32 -14.94 -12.22
C SER A 287 35.68 -14.83 -11.49
N ASN A 288 35.71 -14.29 -10.27
CA ASN A 288 36.91 -14.09 -9.44
C ASN A 288 37.04 -15.11 -8.29
N THR A 289 36.27 -16.21 -8.32
CA THR A 289 36.28 -17.24 -7.26
C THR A 289 37.48 -18.19 -7.30
N ASP A 290 38.38 -18.06 -8.28
CA ASP A 290 39.65 -18.78 -8.33
C ASP A 290 40.68 -18.19 -7.33
N GLY A 291 40.47 -18.43 -6.02
CA GLY A 291 41.57 -18.49 -5.05
C GLY A 291 41.64 -17.46 -3.91
N CYS A 292 40.62 -16.64 -3.65
CA CYS A 292 40.62 -15.70 -2.50
C CYS A 292 39.42 -15.90 -1.56
N ASN A 293 39.67 -16.03 -0.25
CA ASN A 293 38.61 -16.18 0.77
C ASN A 293 37.68 -14.95 0.88
N GLU A 294 38.12 -13.76 0.47
CA GLU A 294 37.31 -12.52 0.53
C GLU A 294 36.18 -12.49 -0.51
N THR A 295 36.34 -13.13 -1.67
CA THR A 295 35.29 -13.15 -2.72
C THR A 295 34.12 -14.05 -2.35
N HIS A 296 34.31 -15.05 -1.49
CA HIS A 296 33.22 -15.88 -0.96
C HIS A 296 32.25 -15.07 -0.08
N ASN A 297 32.77 -14.15 0.76
CA ASN A 297 31.95 -13.39 1.71
C ASN A 297 31.02 -12.37 1.01
N ILE A 298 31.50 -11.75 -0.08
CA ILE A 298 30.70 -10.80 -0.89
C ILE A 298 29.67 -11.54 -1.75
N SER A 299 30.00 -12.73 -2.26
CA SER A 299 29.04 -13.57 -3.01
C SER A 299 27.86 -13.98 -2.13
N GLU A 300 28.12 -14.34 -0.88
CA GLU A 300 27.07 -14.60 0.12
C GLU A 300 26.26 -13.33 0.45
N ALA A 301 26.92 -12.17 0.63
CA ALA A 301 26.26 -10.90 0.88
C ALA A 301 25.35 -10.42 -0.27
N LEU A 302 25.59 -10.89 -1.50
CA LEU A 302 24.75 -10.61 -2.68
C LEU A 302 23.72 -11.70 -2.99
N ALA A 303 23.74 -12.83 -2.28
CA ALA A 303 22.89 -13.99 -2.56
C ALA A 303 21.39 -13.66 -2.41
N ASP A 304 21.04 -12.71 -1.54
CA ASP A 304 19.68 -12.24 -1.30
C ASP A 304 19.12 -11.34 -2.40
N ASN A 305 19.94 -10.95 -3.38
CA ASN A 305 19.62 -10.04 -4.48
C ASN A 305 19.42 -8.57 -4.05
N TYR A 306 20.05 -8.12 -2.97
CA TYR A 306 19.96 -6.74 -2.51
C TYR A 306 21.32 -6.03 -2.56
N LEU A 307 21.34 -4.82 -3.12
CA LEU A 307 22.57 -4.03 -3.33
C LEU A 307 23.09 -3.41 -2.03
N CYS A 308 22.18 -3.08 -1.11
CA CYS A 308 22.51 -2.27 0.08
C CYS A 308 23.02 -3.09 1.27
N ASN A 309 23.17 -4.41 1.14
CA ASN A 309 23.69 -5.27 2.20
C ASN A 309 25.23 -5.41 2.19
N ILE A 310 25.92 -4.76 1.25
CA ILE A 310 27.39 -4.65 1.26
C ILE A 310 27.77 -3.31 1.90
N SER A 311 28.54 -3.33 2.98
CA SER A 311 29.12 -2.12 3.56
C SER A 311 30.19 -1.52 2.63
N VAL A 312 30.44 -0.21 2.76
CA VAL A 312 31.53 0.46 2.02
C VAL A 312 32.89 -0.20 2.29
N HIS A 313 33.07 -0.81 3.46
CA HIS A 313 34.30 -1.53 3.81
C HIS A 313 34.40 -2.89 3.11
N GLU A 314 33.29 -3.59 2.93
CA GLU A 314 33.25 -4.88 2.19
C GLU A 314 33.32 -4.67 0.67
N PHE A 315 32.92 -3.51 0.17
CA PHE A 315 32.98 -3.19 -1.26
C PHE A 315 34.36 -2.72 -1.74
N ARG A 316 35.15 -2.08 -0.87
CA ARG A 316 36.45 -1.47 -1.21
C ARG A 316 37.58 -2.48 -1.24
#